data_AF-A0A2P8DUN0-F1
#
_entry.id   AF-A0A2P8DUN0-F1
#
_cell.length_a   1.000
_cell.length_b   1.000
_cell.length_c   1.000
_cell.angle_alpha   90.00
_cell.angle_beta   90.00
_cell.angle_gamma   90.00
#
_symmetry.space_group_name_H-M   'P 1'
#
loop_
_entity.id
_entity.type
_entity.pdbx_description
1 polymer ?
#
loop_
_entity_poly.entity_id
_entity_poly.type
_entity_poly.pdbx_seq_one_letter_code
_entity_poly.pdbx_strand_id
1 'polypeptide(L)'
;MTHHPTPTAPVRVLLALVTALLLAATAACGGGGAPSTEPGIADESGEPVTDDTDIDRLAGHLADLGRDNIAEIVEDRENTDVTALEAPYLTDWTLYRIAHRGPAQDLEYIVGDGPDEALFLRADPDSFARMLAEDGVEIDSGTTAETIARDYLYATRPTDFHSYVVDGTDDIKLSKSEEEKERPRIEREHGEDVHPPKAAEGSSGEYTVTAYTVYGMSLQRHTIAFGPDGAVDDNVDTLADDLPTPVSL
;
A
#
# COMPACT_ATOMS: atom_id res chain seq x y z
N MET A 1 37.37 -23.81 -27.56
CA MET A 1 36.61 -22.55 -27.71
C MET A 1 35.39 -22.84 -28.56
N THR A 2 34.28 -23.18 -27.91
CA THR A 2 33.00 -23.52 -28.56
C THR A 2 31.99 -22.47 -28.11
N HIS A 3 31.58 -21.61 -29.04
CA HIS A 3 30.52 -20.62 -28.83
C HIS A 3 29.17 -21.32 -28.80
N HIS A 4 28.45 -21.21 -27.69
CA HIS A 4 27.03 -21.52 -27.62
C HIS A 4 26.22 -20.26 -27.98
N PRO A 5 25.26 -20.33 -28.92
CA PRO A 5 24.31 -19.26 -29.15
C PRO A 5 23.19 -19.32 -28.10
N THR A 6 22.91 -18.19 -27.46
CA THR A 6 21.77 -18.01 -26.55
C THR A 6 20.49 -17.77 -27.38
N PRO A 7 19.38 -18.48 -27.12
CA PRO A 7 18.11 -18.21 -27.80
C PRO A 7 17.44 -16.97 -27.19
N THR A 8 17.23 -15.95 -28.03
CA THR A 8 16.36 -14.81 -27.75
C THR A 8 14.90 -15.25 -27.84
N ALA A 9 14.17 -15.19 -26.73
CA ALA A 9 12.71 -15.35 -26.72
C ALA A 9 12.04 -14.06 -27.22
N PRO A 10 10.91 -14.16 -27.96
CA PRO A 10 10.18 -12.99 -28.44
C PRO A 10 9.36 -12.35 -27.31
N VAL A 11 9.63 -11.07 -27.05
CA VAL A 11 8.77 -10.19 -26.24
C VAL A 11 7.44 -10.02 -26.99
N ARG A 12 6.36 -10.57 -26.45
CA ARG A 12 5.00 -10.32 -26.93
C ARG A 12 4.49 -9.05 -26.26
N VAL A 13 4.53 -7.95 -26.98
CA VAL A 13 3.82 -6.71 -26.63
C VAL A 13 2.33 -6.97 -26.85
N LEU A 14 1.57 -7.11 -25.78
CA LEU A 14 0.11 -7.15 -25.83
C LEU A 14 -0.39 -5.70 -25.82
N LEU A 15 -0.87 -5.23 -26.97
CA LEU A 15 -1.45 -3.91 -27.11
C LEU A 15 -2.94 -3.99 -26.71
N ALA A 16 -3.27 -3.61 -25.48
CA ALA A 16 -4.67 -3.50 -25.03
C ALA A 16 -5.26 -2.17 -25.52
N LEU A 17 -6.26 -2.27 -26.40
CA LEU A 17 -6.93 -1.13 -27.02
C LEU A 17 -8.14 -0.72 -26.14
N VAL A 18 -7.95 0.20 -25.21
CA VAL A 18 -9.03 0.74 -24.38
C VAL A 18 -9.86 1.73 -25.20
N THR A 19 -11.12 1.39 -25.45
CA THR A 19 -12.07 2.25 -26.16
C THR A 19 -12.85 3.06 -25.14
N ALA A 20 -12.49 4.35 -24.97
CA ALA A 20 -13.20 5.26 -24.08
C ALA A 20 -14.54 5.70 -24.70
N LEU A 21 -15.66 5.30 -24.09
CA LEU A 21 -16.99 5.78 -24.42
C LEU A 21 -17.33 6.98 -23.53
N LEU A 22 -17.20 8.20 -24.05
CA LEU A 22 -17.64 9.42 -23.37
C LEU A 22 -19.17 9.50 -23.34
N LEU A 23 -19.78 9.34 -22.16
CA LEU A 23 -21.09 9.89 -21.86
C LEU A 23 -20.93 11.20 -21.08
N ALA A 24 -21.38 12.30 -21.69
CA ALA A 24 -21.50 13.60 -21.04
C ALA A 24 -22.73 13.61 -20.11
N ALA A 25 -22.49 13.87 -18.82
CA ALA A 25 -23.53 14.24 -17.86
C ALA A 25 -23.16 15.57 -17.20
N THR A 26 -23.93 16.61 -17.52
CA THR A 26 -23.89 17.91 -16.86
C THR A 26 -24.70 17.85 -15.56
N ALA A 27 -24.09 18.14 -14.40
CA ALA A 27 -24.84 18.47 -13.19
C ALA A 27 -24.08 19.39 -12.22
N ALA A 28 -24.66 20.58 -12.03
CA ALA A 28 -24.79 21.36 -10.79
C ALA A 28 -23.58 21.60 -9.87
N CYS A 29 -23.10 22.85 -9.88
CA CYS A 29 -22.34 23.45 -8.79
C CYS A 29 -23.17 23.46 -7.49
N GLY A 30 -22.76 22.64 -6.52
CA GLY A 30 -23.17 22.73 -5.11
C GLY A 30 -21.93 22.84 -4.25
N GLY A 31 -21.53 24.07 -3.90
CA GLY A 31 -20.41 24.34 -3.00
C GLY A 31 -20.75 23.95 -1.57
N GLY A 32 -20.41 22.73 -1.19
CA GLY A 32 -20.26 22.31 0.20
C GLY A 32 -18.79 22.25 0.52
N GLY A 33 -18.30 23.14 1.40
CA GLY A 33 -16.96 23.03 1.95
C GLY A 33 -16.86 21.72 2.72
N ALA A 34 -16.16 20.75 2.14
CA ALA A 34 -15.81 19.52 2.83
C ALA A 34 -14.87 19.88 4.00
N PRO A 35 -15.02 19.24 5.17
CA PRO A 35 -14.00 19.36 6.21
C PRO A 35 -12.67 18.88 5.62
N SER A 36 -11.63 19.72 5.73
CA SER A 36 -10.25 19.30 5.52
C SER A 36 -9.95 18.18 6.50
N THR A 37 -10.09 16.95 6.02
CA THR A 37 -9.45 15.79 6.62
C THR A 37 -8.00 15.96 6.22
N GLU A 38 -7.12 16.20 7.19
CA GLU A 38 -5.69 16.12 6.90
C GLU A 38 -5.45 14.76 6.23
N PRO A 39 -4.82 14.73 5.05
CA PRO A 39 -4.52 13.49 4.36
C PRO A 39 -3.42 12.79 5.16
N GLY A 40 -3.89 12.07 6.17
CA GLY A 40 -3.08 11.19 6.98
C GLY A 40 -2.73 9.99 6.15
N ILE A 41 -1.48 9.56 6.28
CA ILE A 41 -1.06 8.17 6.19
C ILE A 41 -2.27 7.29 6.54
N ALA A 42 -2.61 6.30 5.70
CA ALA A 42 -3.67 5.32 5.93
C ALA A 42 -3.83 5.13 7.44
N ASP A 43 -4.97 5.62 7.95
CA ASP A 43 -5.13 6.05 9.34
C ASP A 43 -4.37 5.09 10.27
N GLU A 44 -3.28 5.57 10.87
CA GLU A 44 -2.48 4.78 11.83
C GLU A 44 -3.29 4.41 13.09
N SER A 45 -4.60 4.72 13.08
CA SER A 45 -5.70 4.32 13.95
C SER A 45 -5.89 2.80 14.00
N GLY A 46 -4.85 2.07 14.31
CA GLY A 46 -5.02 0.74 14.85
C GLY A 46 -5.18 0.78 16.36
N GLU A 47 -5.81 -0.25 16.91
CA GLU A 47 -5.89 -0.41 18.36
C GLU A 47 -4.61 -1.07 18.87
N PRO A 48 -3.98 -0.54 19.94
CA PRO A 48 -2.83 -1.20 20.54
C PRO A 48 -3.26 -2.56 21.09
N VAL A 49 -2.52 -3.61 20.73
CA VAL A 49 -2.76 -4.96 21.24
C VAL A 49 -2.22 -5.01 22.66
N THR A 50 -3.11 -5.29 23.62
CA THR A 50 -2.75 -5.38 25.04
C THR A 50 -3.00 -6.76 25.63
N ASP A 51 -3.59 -7.69 24.86
CA ASP A 51 -3.73 -9.07 25.25
C ASP A 51 -2.43 -9.83 24.99
N ASP A 52 -1.80 -10.30 26.06
CA ASP A 52 -0.60 -11.13 26.02
C ASP A 52 -0.81 -12.39 25.17
N THR A 53 -2.03 -12.93 25.12
CA THR A 53 -2.35 -14.14 24.35
C THR A 53 -2.15 -13.93 22.85
N ASP A 54 -2.54 -12.77 22.33
CA ASP A 54 -2.40 -12.45 20.91
C ASP A 54 -0.94 -12.19 20.55
N ILE A 55 -0.20 -11.50 21.43
CA ILE A 55 1.23 -11.24 21.25
C ILE A 55 2.01 -12.57 21.24
N ASP A 56 1.75 -13.45 22.22
CA ASP A 56 2.43 -14.74 22.34
C ASP A 56 2.10 -15.66 21.14
N ARG A 57 0.85 -15.62 20.65
CA ARG A 57 0.44 -16.35 19.44
C ARG A 57 1.16 -15.84 18.19
N LEU A 58 1.17 -14.52 17.98
CA LEU A 58 1.88 -13.88 16.86
C LEU A 58 3.37 -14.20 16.87
N ALA A 59 4.02 -14.10 18.03
CA ALA A 59 5.43 -14.46 18.19
C ALA A 59 5.68 -15.94 17.86
N GLY A 60 4.81 -16.85 18.32
CA GLY A 60 4.86 -18.26 17.99
C GLY A 60 4.78 -18.52 16.47
N HIS A 61 3.79 -17.94 15.80
CA HIS A 61 3.64 -18.06 14.35
C HIS A 61 4.87 -17.52 13.59
N LEU A 62 5.43 -16.38 14.02
CA LEU A 62 6.65 -15.83 13.42
C LEU A 62 7.86 -16.75 13.61
N ALA A 63 8.01 -17.37 14.78
CA ALA A 63 9.06 -18.35 15.03
C ALA A 63 8.91 -19.59 14.12
N ASP A 64 7.69 -20.09 13.93
CA ASP A 64 7.40 -21.24 13.06
C ASP A 64 7.74 -20.96 11.58
N LEU A 65 7.67 -19.70 11.14
CA LEU A 65 8.16 -19.25 9.82
C LEU A 65 9.69 -19.12 9.72
N GLY A 66 10.42 -19.42 10.80
CA GLY A 66 11.86 -19.20 10.91
C GLY A 66 12.22 -17.71 10.98
N ARG A 67 11.35 -16.88 11.56
CA ARG A 67 11.60 -15.46 11.86
C ARG A 67 11.85 -15.24 13.34
N ASP A 68 12.72 -16.06 13.95
CA ASP A 68 13.03 -16.02 15.39
C ASP A 68 13.42 -14.62 15.86
N ASN A 69 14.15 -13.86 15.05
CA ASN A 69 14.57 -12.50 15.37
C ASN A 69 13.41 -11.49 15.43
N ILE A 70 12.34 -11.73 14.69
CA ILE A 70 11.14 -10.87 14.71
C ILE A 70 10.22 -11.32 15.85
N ALA A 71 10.11 -12.63 16.10
CA ALA A 71 9.41 -13.17 17.25
C ALA A 71 9.99 -12.58 18.57
N GLU A 72 11.31 -12.58 18.73
CA GLU A 72 11.98 -11.97 19.91
C GLU A 72 11.68 -10.47 20.02
N ILE A 73 11.59 -9.75 18.90
CA ILE A 73 11.19 -8.34 18.88
C ILE A 73 9.76 -8.18 19.38
N VAL A 74 8.82 -9.00 18.91
CA VAL A 74 7.42 -8.96 19.35
C VAL A 74 7.28 -9.24 20.84
N GLU A 75 8.11 -10.14 21.38
CA GLU A 75 8.16 -10.46 22.81
C GLU A 75 8.80 -9.36 23.67
N ASP A 76 9.57 -8.43 23.09
CA ASP A 76 10.14 -7.27 23.80
C ASP A 76 9.11 -6.16 24.02
N ARG A 77 8.16 -6.41 24.92
CA ARG A 77 7.03 -5.51 25.23
C ARG A 77 7.44 -4.15 25.80
N GLU A 78 8.69 -3.97 26.21
CA GLU A 78 9.18 -2.68 26.71
C GLU A 78 9.55 -1.72 25.56
N ASN A 79 9.99 -2.27 24.42
CA ASN A 79 10.47 -1.51 23.27
C ASN A 79 9.65 -1.72 22.01
N THR A 80 8.67 -2.63 22.03
CA THR A 80 7.83 -2.96 20.87
C THR A 80 6.38 -2.62 21.12
N ASP A 81 5.82 -1.82 20.22
CA ASP A 81 4.41 -1.50 20.14
C ASP A 81 3.78 -2.36 19.03
N VAL A 82 2.83 -3.24 19.39
CA VAL A 82 2.04 -4.04 18.44
C VAL A 82 0.66 -3.41 18.29
N THR A 83 0.27 -3.09 17.06
CA THR A 83 -0.99 -2.42 16.75
C THR A 83 -1.76 -3.24 15.72
N ALA A 84 -3.02 -3.57 16.01
CA ALA A 84 -3.92 -4.19 15.04
C ALA A 84 -4.45 -3.12 14.08
N LEU A 85 -4.21 -3.28 12.79
CA LEU A 85 -4.68 -2.36 11.75
C LEU A 85 -6.13 -2.68 11.39
N GLU A 86 -6.93 -1.65 11.12
CA GLU A 86 -8.32 -1.84 10.70
C GLU A 86 -8.36 -2.41 9.29
N ALA A 87 -8.82 -3.66 9.16
CA ALA A 87 -8.98 -4.35 7.88
C ALA A 87 -10.36 -5.03 7.87
N PRO A 88 -11.46 -4.27 7.67
CA PRO A 88 -12.82 -4.76 7.88
C PRO A 88 -13.26 -5.81 6.84
N TYR A 89 -12.46 -6.00 5.79
CA TYR A 89 -12.64 -7.01 4.76
C TYR A 89 -12.00 -8.37 5.13
N LEU A 90 -11.17 -8.44 6.17
CA LEU A 90 -10.62 -9.69 6.69
C LEU A 90 -11.53 -10.27 7.77
N THR A 91 -11.69 -11.60 7.78
CA THR A 91 -12.55 -12.30 8.76
C THR A 91 -11.74 -13.16 9.71
N ASP A 92 -10.84 -13.98 9.18
CA ASP A 92 -10.02 -14.95 9.92
C ASP A 92 -8.58 -14.46 10.11
N TRP A 93 -8.18 -13.41 9.37
CA TRP A 93 -6.86 -12.79 9.44
C TRP A 93 -6.88 -11.43 10.13
N THR A 94 -5.78 -11.10 10.80
CA THR A 94 -5.55 -9.77 11.37
C THR A 94 -4.25 -9.18 10.82
N LEU A 95 -4.28 -7.91 10.42
CA LEU A 95 -3.08 -7.16 10.06
C LEU A 95 -2.48 -6.50 11.31
N TYR A 96 -1.21 -6.74 11.57
CA TYR A 96 -0.46 -6.10 12.65
C TYR A 96 0.65 -5.21 12.12
N ARG A 97 0.76 -4.00 12.69
CA ARG A 97 1.96 -3.17 12.66
C ARG A 97 2.77 -3.43 13.94
N ILE A 98 4.02 -3.82 13.77
CA ILE A 98 4.99 -4.05 14.84
C ILE A 98 6.03 -2.94 14.75
N ALA A 99 6.00 -1.99 15.67
CA ALA A 99 6.96 -0.89 15.76
C ALA A 99 7.92 -1.13 16.93
N HIS A 100 9.20 -1.35 16.63
CA HIS A 100 10.24 -1.62 17.62
C HIS A 100 11.26 -0.49 17.71
N ARG A 101 11.46 0.03 18.92
CA ARG A 101 12.40 1.09 19.25
C ARG A 101 13.76 0.49 19.60
N GLY A 102 14.56 0.25 18.58
CA GLY A 102 15.90 -0.33 18.72
C GLY A 102 16.99 0.69 19.08
N PRO A 103 18.16 0.25 19.58
CA PRO A 103 19.24 1.15 19.98
C PRO A 103 19.94 1.86 18.82
N ALA A 104 19.84 1.33 17.59
CA ALA A 104 20.48 1.87 16.40
C ALA A 104 19.50 2.62 15.48
N GLN A 105 18.29 2.06 15.34
CA GLN A 105 17.21 2.61 14.53
C GLN A 105 15.88 1.99 14.95
N ASP A 106 14.81 2.72 14.73
CA ASP A 106 13.45 2.18 14.83
C ASP A 106 13.17 1.24 13.66
N LEU A 107 12.44 0.17 13.94
CA LEU A 107 12.06 -0.85 12.96
C LEU A 107 10.55 -0.95 12.93
N GLU A 108 10.00 -1.11 11.73
CA GLU A 108 8.57 -1.34 11.54
C GLU A 108 8.35 -2.58 10.66
N TYR A 109 7.46 -3.47 11.08
CA TYR A 109 7.06 -4.63 10.30
C TYR A 109 5.55 -4.67 10.17
N ILE A 110 5.06 -5.07 8.99
CA ILE A 110 3.66 -5.38 8.77
C ILE A 110 3.53 -6.89 8.57
N VAL A 111 2.68 -7.51 9.36
CA VAL A 111 2.46 -8.95 9.40
C VAL A 111 0.97 -9.23 9.30
N GLY A 112 0.59 -10.15 8.42
CA GLY A 112 -0.73 -10.77 8.45
C GLY A 112 -0.68 -11.98 9.37
N ASP A 113 -1.62 -12.12 10.27
CA ASP A 113 -1.65 -13.23 11.23
C ASP A 113 -3.00 -13.92 11.18
N GLY A 114 -2.96 -15.21 10.83
CA GLY A 114 -4.13 -16.04 10.58
C GLY A 114 -4.29 -17.14 11.63
N PRO A 115 -5.19 -18.11 11.38
CA PRO A 115 -5.49 -19.17 12.34
C PRO A 115 -4.31 -20.11 12.63
N ASP A 116 -3.53 -20.44 11.60
CA ASP A 116 -2.49 -21.48 11.64
C ASP A 116 -1.08 -20.97 11.31
N GLU A 117 -0.94 -19.75 10.79
CA GLU A 117 0.35 -19.17 10.41
C GLU A 117 0.33 -17.63 10.44
N ALA A 118 1.51 -17.04 10.32
CA ALA A 118 1.67 -15.62 10.03
C ALA A 118 2.31 -15.43 8.64
N LEU A 119 2.21 -14.23 8.10
CA LEU A 119 2.71 -13.82 6.80
C LEU A 119 3.47 -12.51 6.97
N PHE A 120 4.72 -12.51 6.56
CA PHE A 120 5.51 -11.28 6.52
C PHE A 120 5.21 -10.55 5.21
N LEU A 121 4.63 -9.35 5.29
CA LEU A 121 4.05 -8.68 4.10
C LEU A 121 4.98 -7.65 3.47
N ARG A 122 5.93 -7.12 4.24
CA ARG A 122 6.85 -6.05 3.80
C ARG A 122 7.69 -6.50 2.61
N ALA A 123 7.62 -5.73 1.52
CA ALA A 123 8.26 -6.03 0.25
C ALA A 123 7.88 -7.40 -0.35
N ASP A 124 6.73 -7.95 0.04
CA ASP A 124 6.24 -9.25 -0.40
C ASP A 124 4.74 -9.17 -0.79
N PRO A 125 4.44 -8.66 -2.00
CA PRO A 125 3.07 -8.55 -2.49
C PRO A 125 2.38 -9.90 -2.67
N ASP A 126 3.14 -10.97 -2.95
CA ASP A 126 2.59 -12.32 -3.09
C ASP A 126 2.05 -12.84 -1.75
N SER A 127 2.73 -12.53 -0.64
CA SER A 127 2.23 -12.85 0.71
C SER A 127 0.93 -12.09 1.05
N PHE A 128 0.77 -10.84 0.61
CA PHE A 128 -0.49 -10.10 0.80
C PHE A 128 -1.63 -10.72 -0.02
N ALA A 129 -1.38 -11.06 -1.29
CA ALA A 129 -2.36 -11.74 -2.14
C ALA A 129 -2.76 -13.10 -1.57
N ARG A 130 -1.79 -13.86 -1.05
CA ARG A 130 -2.03 -15.14 -0.36
C ARG A 130 -2.94 -14.97 0.84
N MET A 131 -2.71 -13.96 1.67
CA MET A 131 -3.55 -13.64 2.82
C MET A 131 -5.02 -13.43 2.40
N LEU A 132 -5.26 -12.59 1.38
CA LEU A 132 -6.62 -12.34 0.88
C LEU A 132 -7.30 -13.62 0.36
N ALA A 133 -6.55 -14.45 -0.37
CA ALA A 133 -7.05 -15.68 -0.93
C ALA A 133 -7.37 -16.73 0.14
N GLU A 134 -6.53 -16.84 1.19
CA GLU A 134 -6.73 -17.78 2.30
C GLU A 134 -7.85 -17.34 3.26
N ASP A 135 -8.04 -16.03 3.46
CA ASP A 135 -9.19 -15.47 4.19
C ASP A 135 -10.50 -15.60 3.40
N GLY A 136 -10.42 -15.76 2.06
CA GLY A 136 -11.59 -15.84 1.19
C GLY A 136 -12.25 -14.49 0.96
N VAL A 137 -11.47 -13.40 0.93
CA VAL A 137 -11.98 -12.03 0.74
C VAL A 137 -12.70 -11.91 -0.61
N GLU A 138 -13.94 -11.43 -0.57
CA GLU A 138 -14.70 -11.04 -1.77
C GLU A 138 -14.67 -9.52 -1.95
N ILE A 139 -14.21 -9.06 -3.13
CA ILE A 139 -14.21 -7.63 -3.47
C ILE A 139 -15.51 -7.31 -4.21
N ASP A 140 -16.53 -6.94 -3.45
CA ASP A 140 -17.91 -6.75 -3.92
C ASP A 140 -18.25 -5.29 -4.27
N SER A 141 -17.34 -4.36 -3.99
CA SER A 141 -17.55 -2.94 -4.21
C SER A 141 -16.25 -2.20 -4.50
N GLY A 142 -16.39 -1.07 -5.21
CA GLY A 142 -15.25 -0.18 -5.46
C GLY A 142 -14.64 0.39 -4.18
N THR A 143 -15.44 0.62 -3.13
CA THR A 143 -14.92 1.10 -1.83
C THR A 143 -14.10 0.02 -1.14
N THR A 144 -14.55 -1.23 -1.15
CA THR A 144 -13.76 -2.37 -0.64
C THR A 144 -12.42 -2.47 -1.38
N ALA A 145 -12.43 -2.36 -2.71
CA ALA A 145 -11.21 -2.39 -3.53
C ALA A 145 -10.26 -1.21 -3.20
N GLU A 146 -10.80 0.01 -3.05
CA GLU A 146 -10.04 1.21 -2.69
C GLU A 146 -9.36 1.05 -1.31
N THR A 147 -10.06 0.47 -0.33
CA THR A 147 -9.49 0.18 1.00
C THR A 147 -8.39 -0.88 0.91
N ILE A 148 -8.65 -2.02 0.28
CA ILE A 148 -7.65 -3.10 0.12
C ILE A 148 -6.40 -2.57 -0.60
N ALA A 149 -6.55 -1.72 -1.62
CA ALA A 149 -5.42 -1.13 -2.33
C ALA A 149 -4.54 -0.26 -1.44
N ARG A 150 -5.13 0.54 -0.54
CA ARG A 150 -4.36 1.34 0.42
C ARG A 150 -3.57 0.44 1.37
N ASP A 151 -4.21 -0.58 1.91
CA ASP A 151 -3.57 -1.51 2.85
C ASP A 151 -2.49 -2.33 2.18
N TYR A 152 -2.72 -2.78 0.94
CA TYR A 152 -1.72 -3.45 0.11
C TYR A 152 -0.48 -2.56 -0.08
N LEU A 153 -0.66 -1.31 -0.50
CA LEU A 153 0.46 -0.36 -0.70
C LEU A 153 1.20 -0.05 0.59
N TYR A 154 0.50 0.03 1.72
CA TYR A 154 1.10 0.24 3.02
C TYR A 154 1.86 -1.00 3.53
N ALA A 155 1.22 -2.17 3.51
CA ALA A 155 1.74 -3.41 4.05
C ALA A 155 2.93 -3.96 3.27
N THR A 156 2.92 -3.77 1.94
CA THR A 156 3.93 -4.34 1.04
C THR A 156 5.07 -3.38 0.70
N ARG A 157 5.04 -2.14 1.24
CA ARG A 157 6.03 -1.12 0.89
C ARG A 157 7.47 -1.59 1.18
N PRO A 158 8.41 -1.35 0.24
CA PRO A 158 9.82 -1.42 0.56
C PRO A 158 10.19 -0.32 1.54
N THR A 159 11.30 -0.51 2.25
CA THR A 159 11.75 0.39 3.32
C THR A 159 13.11 1.01 3.08
N ASP A 160 13.67 0.77 1.90
CA ASP A 160 14.90 1.43 1.48
C ASP A 160 14.69 2.95 1.38
N PHE A 161 13.44 3.37 1.17
CA PHE A 161 13.04 4.76 1.06
C PHE A 161 11.72 5.00 1.80
N HIS A 162 11.48 6.27 2.13
CA HIS A 162 10.21 6.71 2.67
C HIS A 162 9.09 6.50 1.63
N SER A 163 8.00 5.85 2.03
CA SER A 163 6.86 5.54 1.14
C SER A 163 5.53 5.82 1.82
N TYR A 164 4.65 6.55 1.14
CA TYR A 164 3.27 6.82 1.59
C TYR A 164 2.31 7.05 0.42
N VAL A 165 1.06 6.67 0.60
CA VAL A 165 -0.05 6.96 -0.32
C VAL A 165 -0.40 8.44 -0.24
N VAL A 166 -0.72 9.04 -1.38
CA VAL A 166 -1.20 10.42 -1.48
C VAL A 166 -2.57 10.46 -2.14
N ASP A 167 -3.45 11.26 -1.57
CA ASP A 167 -4.80 11.57 -2.02
C ASP A 167 -4.84 12.85 -2.85
N GLY A 168 -3.82 13.70 -2.74
CA GLY A 168 -3.67 14.92 -3.51
C GLY A 168 -2.22 15.38 -3.58
N THR A 169 -1.95 16.37 -4.44
CA THR A 169 -0.61 16.98 -4.52
C THR A 169 -0.21 17.73 -3.25
N ASP A 170 -1.17 18.13 -2.43
CA ASP A 170 -1.00 18.80 -1.14
C ASP A 170 -0.42 17.87 -0.06
N ASP A 171 -0.68 16.57 -0.16
CA ASP A 171 -0.17 15.52 0.75
C ASP A 171 1.34 15.30 0.61
N ILE A 172 1.90 15.69 -0.54
CA ILE A 172 3.32 15.55 -0.82
C ILE A 172 4.08 16.41 0.18
N LYS A 173 4.78 15.75 1.11
CA LYS A 173 5.51 16.41 2.19
C LYS A 173 6.76 17.10 1.65
N LEU A 174 6.73 18.43 1.66
CA LEU A 174 7.87 19.26 1.27
C LEU A 174 8.51 19.91 2.49
N SER A 175 9.80 20.24 2.38
CA SER A 175 10.44 21.08 3.38
C SER A 175 9.88 22.50 3.34
N LYS A 176 9.90 23.19 4.49
CA LYS A 176 9.44 24.58 4.58
C LYS A 176 10.14 25.51 3.58
N SER A 177 11.39 25.25 3.23
CA SER A 177 12.13 26.05 2.25
C SER A 177 11.75 25.75 0.80
N GLU A 178 11.23 24.56 0.51
CA GLU A 178 10.81 24.17 -0.83
C GLU A 178 9.31 24.40 -1.07
N GLU A 179 8.48 24.43 -0.03
CA GLU A 179 7.01 24.59 -0.12
C GLU A 179 6.58 25.72 -1.08
N GLU A 180 7.05 26.96 -0.86
CA GLU A 180 6.66 28.12 -1.69
C GLU A 180 7.14 28.02 -3.15
N LYS A 181 8.20 27.25 -3.39
CA LYS A 181 8.85 27.13 -4.70
C LYS A 181 8.30 25.96 -5.51
N GLU A 182 8.15 24.81 -4.88
CA GLU A 182 7.89 23.54 -5.54
C GLU A 182 6.40 23.18 -5.54
N ARG A 183 5.63 23.58 -4.51
CA ARG A 183 4.18 23.31 -4.46
C ARG A 183 3.45 23.79 -5.72
N PRO A 184 3.61 25.05 -6.19
CA PRO A 184 2.90 25.51 -7.38
C PRO A 184 3.34 24.80 -8.66
N ARG A 185 4.57 24.27 -8.69
CA ARG A 185 5.06 23.47 -9.83
C ARG A 185 4.37 22.11 -9.84
N ILE A 186 4.37 21.40 -8.70
CA ILE A 186 3.76 20.08 -8.53
C ILE A 186 2.25 20.15 -8.80
N GLU A 187 1.55 21.13 -8.23
CA GLU A 187 0.11 21.35 -8.48
C GLU A 187 -0.18 21.58 -9.97
N ARG A 188 0.64 22.41 -10.64
CA ARG A 188 0.47 22.70 -12.08
C ARG A 188 0.76 21.48 -12.97
N GLU A 189 1.72 20.64 -12.58
CA GLU A 189 2.18 19.51 -13.39
C GLU A 189 1.38 18.23 -13.14
N HIS A 190 0.86 18.03 -11.92
CA HIS A 190 0.25 16.77 -11.48
C HIS A 190 -1.09 16.92 -10.76
N GLY A 191 -1.55 18.13 -10.46
CA GLY A 191 -2.78 18.36 -9.68
C GLY A 191 -4.05 17.87 -10.36
N GLU A 192 -4.06 17.71 -11.69
CA GLU A 192 -5.18 17.10 -12.42
C GLU A 192 -5.13 15.57 -12.46
N ASP A 193 -3.99 14.96 -12.14
CA ASP A 193 -3.78 13.51 -12.20
C ASP A 193 -3.87 12.84 -10.83
N VAL A 194 -3.27 13.46 -9.80
CA VAL A 194 -3.16 12.90 -8.45
C VAL A 194 -4.46 13.13 -7.67
N HIS A 195 -5.14 12.04 -7.35
CA HIS A 195 -6.42 11.99 -6.63
C HIS A 195 -6.40 10.85 -5.62
N PRO A 196 -7.37 10.77 -4.69
CA PRO A 196 -7.51 9.61 -3.83
C PRO A 196 -7.65 8.32 -4.65
N PRO A 197 -7.21 7.16 -4.11
CA PRO A 197 -7.44 5.86 -4.69
C PRO A 197 -8.85 5.72 -5.26
N LYS A 198 -8.91 5.31 -6.53
CA LYS A 198 -10.16 5.22 -7.27
C LYS A 198 -10.29 3.87 -7.94
N ALA A 199 -11.33 3.12 -7.55
CA ALA A 199 -11.70 1.88 -8.21
C ALA A 199 -12.52 2.15 -9.47
N ALA A 200 -12.22 1.36 -10.50
CA ALA A 200 -13.03 1.16 -11.69
C ALA A 200 -13.42 -0.32 -11.77
N GLU A 201 -14.72 -0.59 -11.94
CA GLU A 201 -15.24 -1.94 -12.14
C GLU A 201 -15.00 -2.37 -13.59
N GLY A 202 -14.40 -3.55 -13.77
CA GLY A 202 -14.18 -4.21 -15.04
C GLY A 202 -15.42 -4.97 -15.52
N SER A 203 -15.36 -5.51 -16.73
CA SER A 203 -16.50 -6.21 -17.35
C SER A 203 -16.84 -7.57 -16.71
N SER A 204 -15.95 -8.10 -15.89
CA SER A 204 -16.04 -9.45 -15.31
C SER A 204 -16.17 -9.42 -13.78
N GLY A 205 -16.45 -8.26 -13.18
CA GLY A 205 -16.48 -8.07 -11.73
C GLY A 205 -15.09 -7.89 -11.09
N GLU A 206 -14.04 -7.85 -11.89
CA GLU A 206 -12.69 -7.46 -11.45
C GLU A 206 -12.67 -5.96 -11.13
N TYR A 207 -11.88 -5.55 -10.14
CA TYR A 207 -11.67 -4.13 -9.84
C TYR A 207 -10.24 -3.74 -10.20
N THR A 208 -10.10 -2.58 -10.84
CA THR A 208 -8.81 -1.92 -11.02
C THR A 208 -8.80 -0.63 -10.21
N VAL A 209 -7.82 -0.49 -9.32
CA VAL A 209 -7.63 0.71 -8.51
C VAL A 209 -6.43 1.49 -9.03
N THR A 210 -6.66 2.77 -9.32
CA THR A 210 -5.57 3.72 -9.52
C THR A 210 -5.27 4.39 -8.19
N ALA A 211 -4.02 4.35 -7.75
CA ALA A 211 -3.56 5.00 -6.52
C ALA A 211 -2.22 5.69 -6.78
N TYR A 212 -1.86 6.64 -5.91
CA TYR A 212 -0.62 7.40 -6.03
C TYR A 212 0.20 7.26 -4.76
N THR A 213 1.51 7.10 -4.91
CA THR A 213 2.45 7.03 -3.80
C THR A 213 3.62 7.97 -4.03
N VAL A 214 4.18 8.48 -2.94
CA VAL A 214 5.53 9.04 -2.94
C VAL A 214 6.46 7.94 -2.47
N TYR A 215 7.44 7.57 -3.29
CA TYR A 215 8.49 6.61 -2.95
C TYR A 215 9.86 7.29 -3.10
N GLY A 216 10.48 7.62 -1.96
CA GLY A 216 11.72 8.41 -1.92
C GLY A 216 11.52 9.80 -2.51
N MET A 217 12.05 10.03 -3.72
CA MET A 217 11.92 11.28 -4.48
C MET A 217 11.02 11.12 -5.71
N SER A 218 10.28 10.02 -5.82
CA SER A 218 9.43 9.74 -6.97
C SER A 218 7.96 9.83 -6.62
N LEU A 219 7.18 10.47 -7.49
CA LEU A 219 5.73 10.32 -7.51
C LEU A 219 5.40 9.14 -8.43
N GLN A 220 4.76 8.12 -7.89
CA GLN A 220 4.39 6.91 -8.61
C GLN A 220 2.88 6.80 -8.71
N ARG A 221 2.40 6.30 -9.85
CA ARG A 221 1.03 5.87 -10.07
C ARG A 221 1.00 4.35 -10.10
N HIS A 222 0.23 3.77 -9.20
CA HIS A 222 -0.08 2.35 -9.17
C HIS A 222 -1.39 2.10 -9.91
N THR A 223 -1.40 1.05 -10.72
CA THR A 223 -2.62 0.49 -11.31
C THR A 223 -2.72 -0.95 -10.81
N ILE A 224 -3.53 -1.13 -9.77
CA ILE A 224 -3.66 -2.39 -9.04
C ILE A 224 -4.91 -3.11 -9.52
N ALA A 225 -4.75 -4.27 -10.13
CA ALA A 225 -5.86 -5.13 -10.51
C ALA A 225 -6.06 -6.22 -9.45
N PHE A 226 -7.30 -6.37 -8.99
CA PHE A 226 -7.69 -7.46 -8.12
C PHE A 226 -8.49 -8.51 -8.89
N GLY A 227 -7.97 -9.74 -8.88
CA GLY A 227 -8.62 -10.91 -9.44
C GLY A 227 -9.72 -11.47 -8.53
N PRO A 228 -10.65 -12.25 -9.08
CA PRO A 228 -11.74 -12.87 -8.32
C PRO A 228 -11.29 -13.97 -7.34
N ASP A 229 -10.02 -14.38 -7.41
CA ASP A 229 -9.37 -15.39 -6.56
C ASP A 229 -8.42 -14.76 -5.52
N GLY A 230 -8.48 -13.44 -5.32
CA GLY A 230 -7.59 -12.72 -4.43
C GLY A 230 -6.21 -12.40 -5.05
N ALA A 231 -5.99 -12.75 -6.33
CA ALA A 231 -4.77 -12.36 -7.03
C ALA A 231 -4.65 -10.82 -7.10
N VAL A 232 -3.43 -10.31 -6.92
CA VAL A 232 -3.11 -8.88 -7.00
C VAL A 232 -2.03 -8.69 -8.07
N ASP A 233 -2.29 -7.82 -9.04
CA ASP A 233 -1.31 -7.39 -10.05
C ASP A 233 -1.13 -5.88 -9.95
N ASP A 234 0.08 -5.42 -9.61
CA ASP A 234 0.40 -4.01 -9.43
C ASP A 234 1.39 -3.53 -10.51
N ASN A 235 0.92 -2.65 -11.38
CA ASN A 235 1.76 -1.96 -12.35
C ASN A 235 2.05 -0.53 -11.89
N VAL A 236 3.34 -0.18 -11.86
CA VAL A 236 3.84 1.10 -11.35
C VAL A 236 4.41 1.96 -12.47
N ASP A 237 3.85 3.15 -12.65
CA ASP A 237 4.36 4.20 -13.53
C ASP A 237 4.97 5.34 -12.71
N THR A 238 6.21 5.73 -12.97
CA THR A 238 6.81 6.94 -12.37
C THR A 238 6.33 8.19 -13.12
N LEU A 239 5.62 9.08 -12.42
CA LEU A 239 5.13 10.35 -12.96
C LEU A 239 6.16 11.49 -12.83
N ALA A 240 6.93 11.47 -11.74
CA ALA A 240 8.06 12.37 -11.49
C ALA A 240 9.13 11.62 -10.68
N ASP A 241 10.41 11.90 -10.93
CA ASP A 241 11.55 11.22 -10.29
C ASP A 241 12.48 12.17 -9.50
N ASP A 242 12.09 13.44 -9.38
CA ASP A 242 12.87 14.53 -8.78
C ASP A 242 12.08 15.35 -7.75
N LEU A 243 11.15 14.73 -7.03
CA LEU A 243 10.47 15.39 -5.92
C LEU A 243 11.49 15.87 -4.88
N PRO A 244 11.31 17.07 -4.30
CA PRO A 244 12.16 17.53 -3.21
C PRO A 244 12.16 16.52 -2.06
N THR A 245 13.34 16.29 -1.49
CA THR A 245 13.45 15.33 -0.38
C THR A 245 12.60 15.81 0.80
N PRO A 246 11.71 14.95 1.34
CA PRO A 246 10.99 15.29 2.56
C PRO A 246 11.99 15.54 3.69
N VAL A 247 11.68 16.48 4.59
CA VAL A 247 12.43 16.63 5.84
C VAL A 247 12.25 15.32 6.60
N SER A 248 13.34 14.73 7.09
CA SER A 248 13.29 13.55 7.97
C SER A 248 12.15 13.72 8.97
N LEU A 249 11.15 12.83 8.89
CA LEU A 249 10.01 12.76 9.80
C LEU A 249 10.45 12.20 11.16
#